data_AF-A0A6B0YMH1-F1
#
_entry.id   AF-A0A6B0YMH1-F1
#
_cell.length_a   1.000
_cell.length_b   1.000
_cell.length_c   1.000
_cell.angle_alpha   90.00
_cell.angle_beta   90.00
_cell.angle_gamma   90.00
#
_symmetry.space_group_name_H-M   'P 1'
#
loop_
_entity.id
_entity.type
_entity.pdbx_description
1 polymer ?
#
loop_
_entity_poly.entity_id
_entity_poly.type
_entity_poly.pdbx_seq_one_letter_code
_entity_poly.pdbx_strand_id
1 'polypeptide(L)'
;MSKMLCKALKKDGSPCKGHALDQYGGYCIAHGPTPEQVHEWRARGGKNSATVVRIEKKMPEHYTVILDLLVEGMKMVMDGTLSPARYDAMCRGAKATLDACCRIEEEMKRVRTEEIEDAAAQHLEVNPDLDVLKAVDLKKAEQ
;
A
#
# COMPACT_ATOMS: atom_id res chain seq x y z
N MET A 1 24.14 -9.34 -12.99
CA MET A 1 24.32 -10.71 -12.46
C MET A 1 23.39 -11.64 -13.22
N SER A 2 23.89 -12.78 -13.70
CA SER A 2 23.10 -13.78 -14.44
C SER A 2 21.96 -14.29 -13.55
N LYS A 3 20.70 -14.12 -13.98
CA LYS A 3 19.53 -14.64 -13.26
C LYS A 3 19.45 -16.15 -13.47
N MET A 4 20.04 -16.92 -12.56
CA MET A 4 19.90 -18.38 -12.56
C MET A 4 18.45 -18.77 -12.24
N LEU A 5 17.93 -19.81 -12.88
CA LEU A 5 16.61 -20.37 -12.57
C LEU A 5 16.69 -21.32 -11.39
N CYS A 6 15.58 -21.43 -10.66
CA CYS A 6 15.42 -22.36 -9.55
C CYS A 6 15.64 -23.82 -9.99
N LYS A 7 16.42 -24.57 -9.22
CA LYS A 7 16.72 -25.99 -9.46
C LYS A 7 15.54 -26.95 -9.17
N ALA A 8 14.47 -26.49 -8.53
CA ALA A 8 13.35 -27.35 -8.11
C ALA A 8 12.38 -27.68 -9.26
N LEU A 9 11.69 -28.82 -9.11
CA LEU A 9 10.50 -29.18 -9.88
C LEU A 9 9.26 -28.81 -9.09
N LYS A 10 8.19 -28.41 -9.79
CA LYS A 10 6.86 -28.23 -9.21
C LYS A 10 6.20 -29.58 -8.93
N LYS A 11 5.06 -29.55 -8.24
CA LYS A 11 4.23 -30.75 -7.99
C LYS A 11 3.77 -31.47 -9.26
N ASP A 12 3.66 -30.75 -10.38
CA ASP A 12 3.30 -31.30 -11.70
C ASP A 12 4.50 -31.89 -12.47
N GLY A 13 5.69 -31.92 -11.86
CA GLY A 13 6.93 -32.39 -12.48
C GLY A 13 7.62 -31.39 -13.41
N SER A 14 7.00 -30.24 -13.70
CA SER A 14 7.60 -29.21 -14.55
C SER A 14 8.67 -28.40 -13.80
N PRO A 15 9.70 -27.86 -14.49
CA PRO A 15 10.72 -27.01 -13.86
C PRO A 15 10.14 -25.73 -13.24
N CYS A 16 10.67 -25.34 -12.08
CA CYS A 16 10.33 -24.06 -11.47
C CYS A 16 10.90 -22.89 -12.28
N LYS A 17 10.04 -21.96 -12.72
CA LYS A 17 10.44 -20.75 -13.45
C LYS A 17 10.89 -19.60 -12.54
N GLY A 18 10.95 -19.82 -11.23
CA GLY A 18 11.37 -18.80 -10.26
C GLY A 18 12.85 -18.49 -10.37
N HIS A 19 13.26 -17.28 -10.00
CA HIS A 19 14.67 -16.92 -9.92
C HIS A 19 15.32 -17.56 -8.69
N ALA A 20 16.45 -18.22 -8.91
CA ALA A 20 17.28 -18.76 -7.86
C ALA A 20 17.92 -17.63 -7.05
N LEU A 21 18.11 -17.89 -5.76
CA LEU A 21 18.83 -17.01 -4.85
C LEU A 21 20.04 -17.76 -4.29
N ASP A 22 21.19 -17.08 -4.26
CA ASP A 22 22.45 -17.68 -3.82
C ASP A 22 22.39 -18.15 -2.36
N GLN A 23 21.72 -17.36 -1.51
CA GLN A 23 21.46 -17.69 -0.10
C GLN A 23 20.64 -18.98 0.09
N TYR A 24 19.99 -19.47 -0.97
CA TYR A 24 19.25 -20.74 -0.98
C TYR A 24 19.86 -21.75 -1.95
N GLY A 25 21.16 -21.68 -2.24
CA GLY A 25 21.90 -22.73 -2.97
C GLY A 25 21.42 -22.99 -4.41
N GLY A 26 20.74 -22.03 -5.04
CA GLY A 26 20.17 -22.20 -6.37
C GLY A 26 18.66 -22.49 -6.39
N TYR A 27 17.97 -22.37 -5.25
CA TYR A 27 16.52 -22.47 -5.15
C TYR A 27 15.88 -21.07 -5.04
N CYS A 28 14.62 -20.95 -5.44
CA CYS A 28 13.85 -19.71 -5.26
C CYS A 28 13.31 -19.60 -3.84
N ILE A 29 12.78 -18.42 -3.52
CA ILE A 29 12.16 -18.12 -2.21
C ILE A 29 10.99 -19.05 -1.83
N ALA A 30 10.41 -19.79 -2.78
CA ALA A 30 9.34 -20.75 -2.50
C ALA A 30 9.84 -22.18 -2.25
N HIS A 31 11.03 -22.54 -2.71
CA HIS A 31 11.56 -23.92 -2.67
C HIS A 31 12.82 -24.09 -1.81
N GLY A 32 13.55 -23.01 -1.56
CA GLY A 32 14.78 -23.02 -0.77
C GLY A 32 14.59 -22.92 0.74
N PRO A 33 13.72 -22.04 1.25
CA PRO A 33 13.58 -21.81 2.69
C PRO A 33 13.01 -23.01 3.43
N THR A 34 13.43 -23.17 4.68
CA THR A 34 12.93 -24.20 5.60
C THR A 34 11.45 -23.95 5.97
N PRO A 35 10.69 -24.99 6.37
CA PRO A 35 9.31 -24.83 6.83
C PRO A 35 9.15 -23.78 7.93
N GLU A 36 10.11 -23.68 8.84
CA GLU A 36 10.15 -22.71 9.93
C GLU A 36 10.28 -21.28 9.39
N GLN A 37 11.19 -21.04 8.44
CA GLN A 37 11.36 -19.73 7.78
C GLN A 37 10.09 -19.34 7.00
N VAL A 38 9.49 -20.30 6.28
CA VAL A 38 8.23 -20.08 5.57
C VAL A 38 7.11 -19.73 6.55
N HIS A 39 7.04 -20.42 7.68
CA HIS A 39 6.05 -20.14 8.72
C HIS A 39 6.25 -18.75 9.33
N GLU A 40 7.49 -18.36 9.62
CA GLU A 40 7.82 -17.02 10.11
C GLU A 40 7.39 -15.92 9.13
N TRP A 41 7.68 -16.09 7.85
CA TRP A 41 7.27 -15.11 6.83
C TRP A 41 5.77 -15.04 6.65
N ARG A 42 5.08 -16.18 6.72
CA ARG A 42 3.61 -16.22 6.72
C ARG A 42 3.03 -15.53 7.95
N ALA A 43 3.61 -15.75 9.13
CA ALA A 43 3.21 -15.06 10.35
C ALA A 43 3.43 -13.55 10.25
N ARG A 44 4.58 -13.11 9.72
CA ARG A 44 4.87 -11.69 9.44
C ARG A 44 3.94 -11.09 8.39
N GLY A 45 3.65 -11.83 7.32
CA GLY A 45 2.69 -11.43 6.29
C GLY A 45 1.28 -11.30 6.87
N GLY A 46 0.86 -12.29 7.65
CA GLY A 46 -0.39 -12.32 8.41
C GLY A 46 -0.53 -11.10 9.32
N LYS A 47 0.49 -10.81 10.13
CA LYS A 47 0.56 -9.62 11.00
C LYS A 47 0.41 -8.32 10.22
N ASN A 48 1.09 -8.19 9.07
CA ASN A 48 0.97 -7.00 8.22
C ASN A 48 -0.36 -6.91 7.45
N SER A 49 -1.05 -8.05 7.27
CA SER A 49 -2.36 -8.14 6.63
C SER A 49 -3.52 -8.01 7.62
N ALA A 50 -3.25 -8.00 8.93
CA ALA A 50 -4.28 -7.78 9.94
C ALA A 50 -4.93 -6.40 9.71
N THR A 51 -6.27 -6.36 9.73
CA THR A 51 -7.03 -5.14 9.45
C THR A 51 -6.63 -3.99 10.37
N VAL A 52 -6.38 -4.27 11.65
CA VAL A 52 -5.89 -3.28 12.63
C VAL A 52 -4.54 -2.68 12.19
N VAL A 53 -3.55 -3.51 11.85
CA VAL A 53 -2.22 -3.05 11.41
C VAL A 53 -2.30 -2.28 10.08
N ARG A 54 -3.21 -2.64 9.19
CA ARG A 54 -3.46 -1.89 7.96
C ARG A 54 -4.13 -0.55 8.21
N ILE A 55 -5.02 -0.46 9.20
CA ILE A 55 -5.67 0.79 9.60
C ILE A 55 -4.65 1.70 10.29
N GLU A 56 -3.83 1.19 11.19
CA GLU A 56 -2.73 1.95 11.82
C GLU A 56 -1.76 2.52 10.79
N LYS A 57 -1.35 1.73 9.79
CA LYS A 57 -0.50 2.24 8.68
C LYS A 57 -1.20 3.28 7.79
N LYS A 58 -2.53 3.28 7.76
CA LYS A 58 -3.34 4.21 6.99
C LYS A 58 -3.80 5.42 7.79
N MET A 59 -3.58 5.42 9.10
CA MET A 59 -3.96 6.51 9.98
C MET A 59 -2.72 7.36 10.24
N PRO A 60 -2.60 8.54 9.61
CA PRO A 60 -1.55 9.47 9.94
C PRO A 60 -1.41 9.71 11.44
N GLU A 61 -0.17 9.83 11.92
CA GLU A 61 0.16 10.02 13.34
C GLU A 61 -0.54 11.24 13.97
N HIS A 62 -0.84 12.26 13.17
CA HIS A 62 -1.58 13.43 13.66
C HIS A 62 -3.05 13.11 13.99
N TYR A 63 -3.67 12.09 13.36
CA TYR A 63 -5.03 11.66 13.71
C TYR A 63 -5.06 10.85 15.00
N THR A 64 -4.03 10.04 15.29
CA THR A 64 -3.96 9.31 16.55
C THR A 64 -3.85 10.26 17.74
N VAL A 65 -3.05 11.33 17.61
CA VAL A 65 -2.93 12.36 18.66
C VAL A 65 -4.27 13.06 18.92
N ILE A 66 -5.03 13.42 17.87
CA ILE A 66 -6.34 14.05 18.03
C ILE A 66 -7.32 13.10 18.73
N LEU A 67 -7.33 11.82 18.35
CA LEU A 67 -8.20 10.82 18.96
C LEU A 67 -7.89 10.64 20.45
N ASP A 68 -6.61 10.52 20.80
CA ASP A 68 -6.17 10.37 22.19
C ASP A 68 -6.60 11.56 23.05
N LEU A 69 -6.45 12.79 22.53
CA LEU A 69 -6.89 14.01 23.21
C LEU A 69 -8.41 14.07 23.42
N LEU A 70 -9.20 13.59 22.46
CA LEU A 70 -10.66 13.53 22.59
C LEU A 70 -11.08 12.48 23.63
N VAL A 71 -10.46 11.30 23.60
CA VAL A 71 -10.73 10.23 24.58
C VAL A 71 -10.37 10.69 25.99
N GLU A 72 -9.23 11.37 26.15
CA GLU A 72 -8.82 11.90 27.45
C GLU A 72 -9.74 13.04 27.90
N GLY A 73 -10.09 13.96 27.01
CA GLY A 73 -11.04 15.04 27.30
C GLY A 73 -12.40 14.51 27.77
N MET A 74 -12.88 13.39 27.20
CA MET A 74 -14.12 12.74 27.63
C MET A 74 -14.04 12.25 29.08
N LYS A 75 -12.92 11.62 29.47
CA LYS A 75 -12.70 11.20 30.87
C LYS A 75 -12.67 12.40 31.80
N MET A 76 -11.97 13.47 31.42
CA MET A 76 -11.90 14.70 32.21
C MET A 76 -13.28 15.35 32.42
N VAL A 77 -14.18 15.26 31.45
CA VAL A 77 -15.58 15.70 31.61
C VAL A 77 -16.34 14.81 32.59
N MET A 78 -16.18 13.49 32.50
CA MET A 78 -16.81 12.54 33.45
C MET A 78 -16.31 12.76 34.88
N ASP A 79 -15.03 13.07 35.05
CA ASP A 79 -14.40 13.33 36.33
C ASP A 79 -14.65 14.78 36.84
N GLY A 80 -15.33 15.62 36.05
CA GLY A 80 -15.65 17.00 36.40
C GLY A 80 -14.47 17.98 36.36
N THR A 81 -13.31 17.54 35.87
CA THR A 81 -12.10 18.37 35.76
C THR A 81 -12.08 19.23 34.49
N LEU A 82 -12.89 18.88 33.49
CA LEU A 82 -13.12 19.67 32.29
C LEU A 82 -14.61 19.98 32.14
N SER A 83 -14.96 21.24 31.81
CA SER A 83 -16.35 21.58 31.57
C SER A 83 -16.84 21.03 30.22
N PRO A 84 -18.11 20.61 30.11
CA PRO A 84 -18.67 20.15 28.84
C PRO A 84 -18.53 21.16 27.71
N ALA A 85 -18.67 22.47 28.00
CA ALA A 85 -18.52 23.54 27.01
C ALA A 85 -17.09 23.64 26.45
N ARG A 86 -16.07 23.40 27.27
CA ARG A 86 -14.67 23.38 26.80
C ARG A 86 -14.39 22.14 25.96
N TYR A 87 -14.90 20.99 26.38
CA TYR A 87 -14.77 19.76 25.60
C TYR A 87 -15.47 19.87 24.24
N ASP A 88 -16.66 20.45 24.19
CA ASP A 88 -17.40 20.70 22.95
C ASP A 88 -16.64 21.65 21.99
N ALA A 89 -15.95 22.67 22.53
CA ALA A 89 -15.04 23.49 21.73
C ALA A 89 -13.84 22.69 21.18
N MET A 90 -13.27 21.77 21.97
CA MET A 90 -12.21 20.85 21.50
C MET A 90 -12.71 19.94 20.37
N CYS A 91 -13.91 19.36 20.51
CA CYS A 91 -14.53 18.52 19.48
C CYS A 91 -14.72 19.27 18.16
N ARG A 92 -15.17 20.54 18.21
CA ARG A 92 -15.26 21.39 17.02
C ARG A 92 -13.90 21.64 16.37
N GLY A 93 -12.88 21.91 17.17
CA GLY A 93 -11.51 22.09 16.69
C GLY A 93 -10.99 20.83 15.99
N ALA A 94 -11.13 19.67 16.65
CA ALA A 94 -10.75 18.38 16.10
C ALA A 94 -11.45 18.08 14.76
N LYS A 95 -12.76 18.33 14.69
CA LYS A 95 -13.52 18.20 13.44
C LYS A 95 -12.96 19.09 12.32
N ALA A 96 -12.74 20.37 12.61
CA ALA A 96 -12.20 21.30 11.61
C ALA A 96 -10.80 20.88 11.11
N THR A 97 -9.96 20.34 12.00
CA THR A 97 -8.65 19.79 11.62
C THR A 97 -8.79 18.57 10.71
N LEU A 98 -9.65 17.61 11.06
CA LEU A 98 -9.92 16.43 10.24
C LEU A 98 -10.46 16.82 8.85
N ASP A 99 -11.42 17.75 8.80
CA ASP A 99 -11.99 18.25 7.54
C ASP A 99 -10.91 18.90 6.66
N ALA A 100 -9.98 19.65 7.25
CA ALA A 100 -8.87 20.26 6.51
C ALA A 100 -7.90 19.20 5.96
N CYS A 101 -7.54 18.20 6.76
CA CYS A 101 -6.65 17.13 6.32
C CYS A 101 -7.28 16.27 5.21
N CYS A 102 -8.57 15.92 5.31
CA CYS A 102 -9.29 15.22 4.26
C CYS A 102 -9.23 15.96 2.92
N ARG A 103 -9.44 17.29 2.93
CA ARG A 103 -9.33 18.12 1.72
C ARG A 103 -7.93 18.11 1.14
N ILE A 104 -6.90 18.18 1.97
CA ILE A 104 -5.50 18.10 1.52
C ILE A 104 -5.22 16.74 0.87
N GLU A 105 -5.68 15.64 1.45
CA GLU A 105 -5.53 14.30 0.89
C GLU A 105 -6.24 14.15 -0.47
N GLU A 106 -7.44 14.71 -0.62
CA GLU A 106 -8.18 14.76 -1.87
C GLU A 106 -7.42 15.53 -2.96
N GLU A 107 -6.91 16.72 -2.63
CA GLU A 107 -6.10 17.54 -3.54
C GLU A 107 -4.80 16.83 -3.94
N MET A 108 -4.09 16.23 -2.97
CA MET A 108 -2.88 15.42 -3.21
C MET A 108 -3.15 14.24 -4.14
N LYS A 109 -4.30 13.59 -4.00
CA LYS A 109 -4.72 12.50 -4.88
C LYS A 109 -5.00 13.00 -6.30
N ARG A 110 -5.61 14.19 -6.44
CA ARG A 110 -5.84 14.82 -7.74
C ARG A 110 -4.51 15.10 -8.44
N VAL A 111 -3.59 15.80 -7.76
CA VAL A 111 -2.25 16.12 -8.29
C VAL A 111 -1.51 14.86 -8.73
N ARG A 112 -1.49 13.81 -7.89
CA ARG A 112 -0.83 12.54 -8.26
C ARG A 112 -1.44 11.89 -9.50
N THR A 113 -2.76 12.01 -9.68
CA THR A 113 -3.44 11.44 -10.85
C THR A 113 -3.05 12.20 -12.10
N GLU A 114 -3.07 13.54 -12.04
CA GLU A 114 -2.59 14.42 -13.12
C GLU A 114 -1.12 14.11 -13.48
N GLU A 115 -0.23 14.00 -12.49
CA GLU A 115 1.19 13.65 -12.71
C GLU A 115 1.38 12.28 -13.39
N ILE A 116 0.58 11.28 -13.03
CA ILE A 116 0.62 9.95 -13.66
C ILE A 116 0.13 10.02 -15.10
N GLU A 117 -0.94 10.78 -15.36
CA GLU A 117 -1.48 10.99 -16.70
C GLU A 117 -0.47 11.74 -17.60
N ASP A 118 0.15 12.80 -17.09
CA ASP A 118 1.19 13.55 -17.78
C ASP A 118 2.42 12.68 -18.09
N ALA A 119 2.88 11.89 -17.12
CA ALA A 119 3.99 10.95 -17.32
C ALA A 119 3.65 9.87 -18.36
N ALA A 120 2.41 9.38 -18.37
CA ALA A 120 1.92 8.43 -19.37
C ALA A 120 1.85 9.05 -20.77
N ALA A 121 1.39 10.31 -20.88
CA ALA A 121 1.35 11.06 -22.14
C ALA A 121 2.75 11.29 -22.72
N GLN A 122 3.70 11.74 -21.89
CA GLN A 122 5.10 11.91 -22.30
C GLN A 122 5.74 10.60 -22.75
N HIS A 123 5.43 9.47 -22.09
CA HIS A 123 5.93 8.17 -22.52
C HIS A 123 5.36 7.68 -23.86
N LEU A 124 4.11 8.03 -24.18
CA LEU A 124 3.49 7.71 -25.48
C LEU A 124 4.10 8.56 -26.60
N GLU A 125 4.31 9.85 -26.38
CA GLU A 125 4.93 10.75 -27.36
C GLU A 125 6.39 10.38 -27.69
N VAL A 126 7.11 9.80 -26.72
CA VAL A 126 8.53 9.42 -26.87
C VAL A 126 8.72 8.04 -27.53
N ASN A 127 7.70 7.17 -27.54
CA ASN A 127 7.83 5.79 -28.03
C ASN A 127 6.89 5.47 -29.20
N PRO A 128 7.22 5.89 -30.44
CA PRO A 128 6.37 5.74 -31.62
C PRO A 128 6.06 4.28 -32.00
N ASP A 129 6.84 3.31 -31.52
CA ASP A 129 6.58 1.87 -31.74
C ASP A 129 5.28 1.39 -31.05
N LEU A 130 4.85 2.05 -29.97
CA LEU A 130 3.58 1.72 -29.29
C LEU A 130 2.35 2.18 -30.09
N ASP A 131 2.45 3.29 -30.81
CA ASP A 131 1.39 3.75 -31.72
C ASP A 131 1.29 2.86 -32.96
N VAL A 132 2.42 2.35 -33.46
CA VAL A 132 2.45 1.33 -34.52
C VAL A 132 1.77 0.04 -34.04
N LEU A 133 2.00 -0.39 -32.80
CA LEU A 133 1.35 -1.58 -32.22
C LEU A 133 -0.16 -1.38 -32.03
N LYS A 134 -0.62 -0.22 -31.55
CA LYS A 134 -2.05 0.11 -31.47
C LYS A 134 -2.72 0.15 -32.84
N ALA A 135 -2.05 0.69 -33.86
CA ALA A 135 -2.58 0.72 -35.23
C ALA A 135 -2.69 -0.68 -35.86
N VAL A 136 -1.79 -1.60 -35.49
CA VAL A 136 -1.86 -3.01 -35.93
C VAL A 136 -3.02 -3.75 -35.25
N ASP A 137 -3.29 -3.48 -33.97
CA ASP A 137 -4.40 -4.10 -33.25
C ASP A 137 -5.77 -3.61 -33.75
N LEU A 138 -5.91 -2.32 -34.09
CA LEU A 138 -7.13 -1.78 -34.69
C LEU A 138 -7.43 -2.41 -36.06
N LYS A 139 -6.42 -2.60 -36.92
CA LYS A 139 -6.58 -3.29 -38.22
C LYS A 139 -6.92 -4.77 -38.10
N LYS A 140 -6.53 -5.45 -37.02
CA LYS A 140 -6.90 -6.84 -36.76
C LYS A 140 -8.33 -7.01 -36.25
N ALA A 141 -8.89 -5.99 -35.61
CA ALA A 141 -10.29 -6.00 -35.14
C ALA A 141 -11.32 -5.73 -36.26
N GLU A 142 -10.86 -5.23 -37.41
CA GLU A 142 -11.69 -4.95 -38.60
C GLU A 142 -11.70 -6.09 -39.64
N GLN A 143 -11.01 -7.21 -39.38
CA GLN A 143 -11.02 -8.44 -40.19
C GLN A 143 -11.82 -9.55 -39.52
#